data_AF-A0A2W2D806-F1
#
_entry.id   AF-A0A2W2D806-F1
#
_cell.length_a   1.000
_cell.length_b   1.000
_cell.length_c   1.000
_cell.angle_alpha   90.00
_cell.angle_beta   90.00
_cell.angle_gamma   90.00
#
_symmetry.space_group_name_H-M   'P 1'
#
loop_
_entity.id
_entity.type
_entity.pdbx_description
1 polymer ?
#
loop_
_entity_poly.entity_id
_entity_poly.type
_entity_poly.pdbx_seq_one_letter_code
_entity_poly.pdbx_strand_id
1 'polypeptide(L)'
;ARFRADNQREPTQDEEAKIRAWVLQNVRGTVQADILKEDQGQNTCIFSTEFSLKVMGDIQEYFVHHQVRNFYSVSISGYHIAEAGANPISQLAFTLANGFTYVEAYLARGMHIDDFAPNLSFFFSNGMDPEYS
;
A
#
# COMPACT_ATOMS: atom_id res chain seq x y z
N ALA A 1 25.04 -6.49 -2.22
CA ALA A 1 26.04 -5.94 -3.16
C ALA A 1 27.06 -5.06 -2.44
N ARG A 2 26.64 -3.99 -1.74
CA ARG A 2 27.54 -3.05 -1.06
C ARG A 2 28.45 -3.68 0.01
N PHE A 3 27.90 -4.46 0.96
CA PHE A 3 28.71 -5.14 1.99
C PHE A 3 29.87 -5.96 1.40
N ARG A 4 29.57 -6.78 0.37
CA ARG A 4 30.60 -7.61 -0.28
C ARG A 4 31.68 -6.78 -0.96
N ALA A 5 31.31 -5.66 -1.60
CA ALA A 5 32.26 -4.77 -2.23
C ALA A 5 33.16 -4.06 -1.21
N ASP A 6 32.57 -3.58 -0.11
CA ASP A 6 33.26 -2.81 0.92
C ASP A 6 34.15 -3.68 1.82
N ASN A 7 33.74 -4.94 2.07
CA ASN A 7 34.39 -5.85 3.01
C ASN A 7 35.15 -7.01 2.34
N GLN A 8 35.01 -7.19 1.02
CA GLN A 8 35.65 -8.26 0.23
C GLN A 8 35.40 -9.69 0.76
N ARG A 9 34.26 -9.91 1.42
CA ARG A 9 33.81 -11.21 1.93
C ARG A 9 32.30 -11.29 2.00
N GLU A 10 31.78 -12.50 2.18
CA GLU A 10 30.38 -12.71 2.52
C GLU A 10 30.07 -12.21 3.95
N PRO A 11 28.86 -11.68 4.18
CA PRO A 11 28.40 -11.41 5.54
C PRO A 11 28.24 -12.74 6.29
N THR A 12 28.54 -12.70 7.58
CA THR A 12 28.08 -13.74 8.51
C THR A 12 26.56 -13.69 8.65
N GLN A 13 25.95 -14.72 9.22
CA GLN A 13 24.49 -14.76 9.43
C GLN A 13 23.98 -13.57 10.26
N ASP A 14 24.73 -13.15 11.29
CA ASP A 14 24.37 -12.00 12.14
C ASP A 14 24.47 -10.67 11.35
N GLU A 15 25.51 -10.50 10.54
CA GLU A 15 25.64 -9.32 9.68
C GLU A 15 24.54 -9.25 8.62
N GLU A 16 24.21 -10.37 7.99
CA GLU A 16 23.14 -10.44 7.01
C GLU A 16 21.78 -10.12 7.65
N ALA A 17 21.49 -10.66 8.84
CA ALA A 17 20.26 -10.36 9.57
C ALA A 17 20.13 -8.85 9.87
N LYS A 18 21.22 -8.21 10.31
CA LYS A 18 21.27 -6.76 10.56
C LYS A 18 21.08 -5.95 9.28
N ILE A 19 21.72 -6.36 8.18
CA ILE A 19 21.55 -5.72 6.88
C ILE A 19 20.09 -5.81 6.42
N ARG A 20 19.48 -7.00 6.50
CA ARG A 20 18.07 -7.20 6.08
C ARG A 20 17.11 -6.35 6.91
N ALA A 21 17.25 -6.34 8.23
CA ALA A 21 16.42 -5.50 9.11
C ALA A 21 16.58 -4.00 8.78
N TRP A 22 17.83 -3.54 8.59
CA TRP A 22 18.10 -2.16 8.21
C TRP A 22 17.47 -1.80 6.87
N VAL A 23 17.57 -2.66 5.86
CA VAL A 23 16.95 -2.42 4.54
C VAL A 23 15.45 -2.29 4.66
N LEU A 24 14.78 -3.20 5.37
CA LEU A 24 13.32 -3.16 5.56
C LEU A 24 12.85 -1.85 6.23
N GLN A 25 13.60 -1.34 7.18
CA GLN A 25 13.26 -0.10 7.89
C GLN A 25 13.52 1.17 7.04
N ASN A 26 14.48 1.12 6.12
CA ASN A 26 14.96 2.30 5.40
C ASN A 26 14.55 2.35 3.93
N VAL A 27 14.01 1.26 3.37
CA VAL A 27 13.52 1.24 1.99
C VAL A 27 12.35 2.21 1.84
N ARG A 28 12.41 3.05 0.80
CA ARG A 28 11.37 4.03 0.48
C ARG A 28 10.68 3.61 -0.81
N GLY A 29 9.37 3.73 -0.85
CA GLY A 29 8.60 3.44 -2.07
C GLY A 29 7.11 3.28 -1.81
N THR A 30 6.39 2.97 -2.88
CA THR A 30 4.94 2.71 -2.85
C THR A 30 4.67 1.54 -3.78
N VAL A 31 3.82 0.61 -3.34
CA VAL A 31 3.15 -0.32 -4.23
C VAL A 31 1.69 0.12 -4.38
N GLN A 32 1.13 0.03 -5.58
CA GLN A 32 -0.22 0.56 -5.83
C GLN A 32 -1.27 -0.30 -5.12
N ALA A 33 -1.31 -1.60 -5.41
CA ALA A 33 -2.00 -2.69 -4.68
C ALA A 33 -3.43 -2.46 -4.15
N ASP A 34 -4.13 -1.40 -4.58
CA ASP A 34 -5.55 -1.20 -4.28
C ASP A 34 -6.35 -2.15 -5.16
N ILE A 35 -6.91 -3.19 -4.54
CA ILE A 35 -7.69 -4.25 -5.17
C ILE A 35 -9.16 -3.84 -5.28
N LEU A 36 -9.65 -2.95 -4.42
CA LEU A 36 -11.05 -2.52 -4.45
C LEU A 36 -11.33 -1.71 -5.71
N LYS A 37 -10.38 -0.88 -6.16
CA LYS A 37 -10.49 -0.20 -7.47
C LYS A 37 -10.30 -1.14 -8.66
N GLU A 38 -9.64 -2.30 -8.48
CA GLU A 38 -9.55 -3.31 -9.55
C GLU A 38 -10.90 -3.92 -9.88
N ASP A 39 -11.74 -4.17 -8.88
CA ASP A 39 -13.11 -4.65 -9.11
C ASP A 39 -14.03 -3.55 -9.65
N GLN A 40 -13.84 -2.30 -9.20
CA GLN A 40 -14.75 -1.20 -9.51
C GLN A 40 -14.48 -0.50 -10.84
N GLY A 41 -13.21 -0.42 -11.30
CA GLY A 41 -12.86 0.44 -12.43
C GLY A 41 -11.82 -0.11 -13.39
N GLN A 42 -10.92 -1.00 -12.95
CA GLN A 42 -9.76 -1.40 -13.77
C GLN A 42 -9.79 -2.85 -14.29
N ASN A 43 -10.59 -3.73 -13.69
CA ASN A 43 -10.84 -5.12 -14.10
C ASN A 43 -9.57 -5.99 -14.25
N THR A 44 -8.54 -5.81 -13.42
CA THR A 44 -7.33 -6.66 -13.45
C THR A 44 -7.19 -7.63 -12.28
N CYS A 45 -8.23 -7.83 -11.48
CA CYS A 45 -8.19 -8.75 -10.34
C CYS A 45 -8.06 -10.21 -10.81
N ILE A 46 -6.99 -10.89 -10.38
CA ILE A 46 -6.70 -12.29 -10.75
C ILE A 46 -7.25 -13.27 -9.69
N PHE A 47 -7.24 -12.87 -8.42
CA PHE A 47 -7.78 -13.64 -7.30
C PHE A 47 -9.13 -13.08 -6.84
N SER A 48 -9.84 -13.79 -5.96
CA SER A 48 -11.05 -13.22 -5.35
C SER A 48 -10.71 -12.00 -4.50
N THR A 49 -11.62 -11.03 -4.45
CA THR A 49 -11.47 -9.80 -3.65
C THR A 49 -11.17 -10.11 -2.19
N GLU A 50 -11.85 -11.10 -1.60
CA GLU A 50 -11.62 -11.55 -0.22
C GLU A 50 -10.21 -12.08 0.00
N PHE A 51 -9.71 -12.93 -0.91
CA PHE A 51 -8.36 -13.47 -0.80
C PHE A 51 -7.31 -12.37 -0.93
N SER A 52 -7.50 -11.46 -1.88
CA SER A 52 -6.61 -10.33 -2.10
C SER A 52 -6.58 -9.39 -0.89
N LEU A 53 -7.73 -9.05 -0.29
CA LEU A 53 -7.80 -8.26 0.94
C LEU A 53 -7.10 -8.96 2.12
N LYS A 54 -7.24 -10.28 2.23
CA LYS A 54 -6.52 -11.08 3.22
C LYS A 54 -5.00 -10.95 3.06
N VAL A 55 -4.47 -11.08 1.83
CA VAL A 55 -3.03 -10.97 1.58
C VAL A 55 -2.53 -9.53 1.75
N MET A 56 -3.33 -8.53 1.41
CA MET A 56 -3.02 -7.11 1.71
C MET A 56 -2.85 -6.88 3.21
N GLY A 57 -3.74 -7.47 4.02
CA GLY A 57 -3.58 -7.50 5.46
C GLY A 57 -2.28 -8.17 5.90
N ASP A 58 -1.88 -9.29 5.28
CA ASP A 58 -0.67 -10.03 5.65
C ASP A 58 0.59 -9.18 5.39
N ILE A 59 0.59 -8.40 4.30
CA ILE A 59 1.66 -7.45 3.97
C ILE A 59 1.73 -6.34 5.03
N GLN A 60 0.59 -5.75 5.40
CA GLN A 60 0.58 -4.68 6.41
C GLN A 60 1.03 -5.18 7.78
N GLU A 61 0.59 -6.37 8.20
CA GLU A 61 1.03 -7.00 9.44
C GLU A 61 2.55 -7.25 9.43
N TYR A 62 3.09 -7.71 8.30
CA TYR A 62 4.54 -7.87 8.11
C TYR A 62 5.28 -6.54 8.24
N PHE A 63 4.73 -5.46 7.67
CA PHE A 63 5.33 -4.12 7.73
C PHE A 63 5.41 -3.61 9.17
N VAL A 64 4.32 -3.75 9.95
CA VAL A 64 4.30 -3.36 11.36
C VAL A 64 5.34 -4.16 12.15
N HIS A 65 5.36 -5.48 12.00
CA HIS A 65 6.29 -6.35 12.72
C HIS A 65 7.77 -6.04 12.42
N HIS A 66 8.09 -5.66 11.17
CA HIS A 66 9.47 -5.39 10.73
C HIS A 66 9.81 -3.88 10.68
N GLN A 67 8.93 -3.02 11.19
CA GLN A 67 9.10 -1.57 11.21
C GLN A 67 9.35 -0.96 9.81
N VAL A 68 8.66 -1.47 8.79
CA VAL A 68 8.69 -0.94 7.42
C VAL A 68 7.83 0.32 7.35
N ARG A 69 8.37 1.44 7.85
CA ARG A 69 7.64 2.72 7.99
C ARG A 69 7.76 3.65 6.80
N ASN A 70 8.74 3.38 5.94
CA ASN A 70 9.10 4.25 4.82
C ASN A 70 8.49 3.80 3.48
N PHE A 71 7.74 2.70 3.49
CA PHE A 71 7.12 2.13 2.30
C PHE A 71 5.59 2.11 2.46
N TYR A 72 4.88 2.66 1.48
CA TYR A 72 3.42 2.64 1.45
C TYR A 72 2.94 1.31 0.87
N SER A 73 2.22 0.54 1.69
CA SER A 73 1.75 -0.82 1.36
C SER A 73 0.57 -0.83 0.39
N VAL A 74 -0.13 0.30 0.28
CA VAL A 74 -1.26 0.50 -0.63
C VAL A 74 -1.31 1.96 -1.07
N SER A 75 -1.67 2.19 -2.33
CA SER A 75 -2.04 3.48 -2.88
C SER A 75 -3.50 3.44 -3.32
N ILE A 76 -4.37 3.88 -2.41
CA ILE A 76 -5.83 3.89 -2.57
C ILE A 76 -6.18 4.87 -3.70
N SER A 77 -6.74 4.36 -4.78
CA SER A 77 -6.74 5.07 -6.07
C SER A 77 -8.14 5.34 -6.61
N GLY A 78 -8.43 6.63 -6.79
CA GLY A 78 -9.59 7.12 -7.55
C GLY A 78 -9.30 7.35 -9.01
N TYR A 79 -8.03 7.51 -9.39
CA TYR A 79 -7.64 7.85 -10.77
C TYR A 79 -8.33 6.95 -11.80
N HIS A 80 -8.26 5.64 -11.62
CA HIS A 80 -8.80 4.65 -12.56
C HIS A 80 -10.34 4.63 -12.57
N ILE A 81 -10.95 4.96 -11.43
CA ILE A 81 -12.41 5.10 -11.31
C ILE A 81 -12.87 6.32 -12.13
N ALA A 82 -12.13 7.42 -12.08
CA ALA A 82 -12.40 8.60 -12.90
C ALA A 82 -12.19 8.34 -14.40
N GLU A 83 -11.10 7.68 -14.78
CA GLU A 83 -10.82 7.31 -16.18
C GLU A 83 -11.87 6.34 -16.75
N ALA A 84 -12.54 5.56 -15.90
CA ALA A 84 -13.68 4.72 -16.28
C ALA A 84 -15.00 5.52 -16.49
N GLY A 85 -14.98 6.85 -16.27
CA GLY A 85 -16.10 7.76 -16.51
C GLY A 85 -16.81 8.28 -15.26
N ALA A 86 -16.27 8.04 -14.05
CA ALA A 86 -16.84 8.60 -12.84
C ALA A 86 -16.60 10.11 -12.74
N ASN A 87 -17.64 10.86 -12.36
CA ASN A 87 -17.51 12.29 -12.04
C ASN A 87 -16.65 12.50 -10.77
N PRO A 88 -16.19 13.74 -10.48
CA PRO A 88 -15.26 14.03 -9.38
C PRO A 88 -15.80 13.63 -8.01
N ILE A 89 -17.11 13.82 -7.79
CA ILE A 89 -17.78 13.48 -6.53
C ILE A 89 -17.75 11.96 -6.32
N SER A 90 -18.13 11.19 -7.35
CA SER A 90 -18.08 9.73 -7.29
C SER A 90 -16.65 9.22 -7.11
N GLN A 91 -15.67 9.80 -7.81
CA GLN A 91 -14.26 9.49 -7.64
C GLN A 91 -13.83 9.64 -6.18
N LEU A 92 -14.07 10.81 -5.59
CA LEU A 92 -13.69 11.11 -4.21
C LEU A 92 -14.40 10.16 -3.23
N ALA A 93 -15.72 10.01 -3.37
CA ALA A 93 -16.53 9.20 -2.47
C ALA A 93 -16.09 7.74 -2.47
N PHE A 94 -15.91 7.12 -3.64
CA PHE A 94 -15.50 5.71 -3.73
C PHE A 94 -14.06 5.50 -3.25
N THR A 95 -13.15 6.42 -3.58
CA THR A 95 -11.76 6.32 -3.11
C THR A 95 -11.66 6.39 -1.59
N LEU A 96 -12.38 7.32 -0.96
CA LEU A 96 -12.41 7.42 0.51
C LEU A 96 -13.10 6.20 1.13
N ALA A 97 -14.20 5.71 0.54
CA ALA A 97 -14.87 4.50 1.01
C ALA A 97 -13.96 3.26 0.94
N ASN A 98 -13.20 3.10 -0.16
CA ASN A 98 -12.19 2.04 -0.29
C ASN A 98 -11.10 2.20 0.77
N GLY A 99 -10.64 3.43 1.02
CA GLY A 99 -9.66 3.73 2.07
C GLY A 99 -10.17 3.34 3.47
N PHE A 100 -11.39 3.71 3.82
CA PHE A 100 -12.01 3.29 5.09
C PHE A 100 -12.21 1.78 5.16
N THR A 101 -12.49 1.11 4.04
CA THR A 101 -12.57 -0.36 4.01
C THR A 101 -11.24 -1.00 4.37
N TYR A 102 -10.11 -0.49 3.88
CA TYR A 102 -8.79 -0.96 4.29
C TYR A 102 -8.51 -0.70 5.77
N VAL A 103 -8.90 0.47 6.28
CA VAL A 103 -8.77 0.79 7.72
C VAL A 103 -9.52 -0.23 8.56
N GLU A 104 -10.80 -0.47 8.28
CA GLU A 104 -11.62 -1.45 8.99
C GLU A 104 -11.06 -2.87 8.87
N ALA A 105 -10.59 -3.26 7.69
CA ALA A 105 -9.98 -4.57 7.47
C ALA A 105 -8.73 -4.78 8.34
N TYR A 106 -7.89 -3.76 8.50
CA TYR A 106 -6.68 -3.84 9.33
C TYR A 106 -6.99 -3.77 10.83
N LEU A 107 -7.98 -2.96 11.24
CA LEU A 107 -8.48 -2.94 12.62
C LEU A 107 -9.09 -4.29 13.02
N ALA A 108 -9.84 -4.93 12.14
CA ALA A 108 -10.41 -6.27 12.37
C ALA A 108 -9.33 -7.36 12.57
N ARG A 109 -8.09 -7.11 12.11
CA ARG A 109 -6.92 -7.96 12.36
C ARG A 109 -6.15 -7.59 13.64
N GLY A 110 -6.62 -6.61 14.40
CA GLY A 110 -6.02 -6.21 15.67
C GLY A 110 -4.80 -5.29 15.54
N MET A 111 -4.56 -4.70 14.37
CA MET A 111 -3.50 -3.70 14.20
C MET A 111 -3.93 -2.36 14.82
N HIS A 112 -3.02 -1.63 15.46
CA HIS A 112 -3.32 -0.30 15.98
C HIS A 112 -3.38 0.72 14.82
N ILE A 113 -4.31 1.68 14.87
CA ILE A 113 -4.52 2.64 13.78
C ILE A 113 -3.24 3.42 13.42
N ASP A 114 -2.47 3.83 14.43
CA ASP A 114 -1.24 4.60 14.24
C ASP A 114 -0.10 3.77 13.63
N ASP A 115 -0.20 2.44 13.62
CA ASP A 115 0.84 1.57 13.07
C ASP A 115 0.76 1.44 11.54
N PHE A 116 -0.42 1.69 10.95
CA PHE A 116 -0.63 1.52 9.52
C PHE A 116 -1.20 2.74 8.80
N ALA A 117 -1.97 3.61 9.48
CA ALA A 117 -2.56 4.79 8.85
C ALA A 117 -1.52 5.70 8.17
N PRO A 118 -0.31 5.93 8.74
CA PRO A 118 0.74 6.70 8.07
C PRO A 118 1.27 6.07 6.77
N ASN A 119 1.05 4.78 6.56
CA ASN A 119 1.48 4.04 5.37
C ASN A 119 0.39 3.95 4.28
N LEU A 120 -0.76 4.60 4.48
CA LEU A 120 -1.81 4.71 3.46
C LEU A 120 -1.51 5.90 2.53
N SER A 121 -1.23 5.61 1.26
CA SER A 121 -1.12 6.62 0.21
C SER A 121 -2.44 6.74 -0.56
N PHE A 122 -2.69 7.91 -1.15
CA PHE A 122 -3.84 8.15 -2.01
C PHE A 122 -3.40 8.59 -3.42
N PHE A 123 -4.22 8.25 -4.43
CA PHE A 123 -3.97 8.65 -5.81
C PHE A 123 -5.27 9.05 -6.54
N PHE A 124 -5.43 10.35 -6.76
CA PHE A 124 -6.58 10.96 -7.44
C PHE A 124 -6.25 11.42 -8.86
N SER A 125 -7.27 11.52 -9.70
CA SER A 125 -7.24 12.22 -10.99
C SER A 125 -7.73 13.67 -10.81
N ASN A 126 -7.24 14.56 -11.67
CA ASN A 126 -7.67 15.95 -11.76
C ASN A 126 -8.24 16.22 -13.16
N GLY A 127 -9.28 17.03 -13.26
CA GLY A 127 -9.99 17.29 -14.52
C GLY A 127 -10.45 18.74 -14.66
N MET A 128 -11.44 18.96 -15.53
CA MET A 128 -11.96 20.29 -15.87
C MET A 128 -13.27 20.65 -15.13
N ASP A 129 -13.91 19.68 -14.47
CA ASP A 129 -15.12 19.92 -13.68
C ASP A 129 -14.85 20.90 -12.51
N PRO A 130 -15.84 21.71 -12.10
CA PRO A 130 -15.67 22.71 -11.05
C PRO A 130 -15.16 22.17 -9.72
N GLU A 131 -15.47 20.93 -9.38
CA GLU A 131 -15.06 20.28 -8.12
C GLU A 131 -13.55 20.06 -8.01
N TYR A 132 -12.79 20.21 -9.11
CA TYR A 132 -11.32 20.17 -9.12
C TYR A 132 -10.66 21.54 -8.88
N SER A 133 -11.44 22.62 -8.85
CA SER A 133 -10.98 24.01 -8.67
C SER A 133 -11.28 24.54 -7.28
#